data_AF-A0A328ABV1-F1
#
_entry.id   AF-A0A328ABV1-F1
#
_cell.length_a   1.000
_cell.length_b   1.000
_cell.length_c   1.000
_cell.angle_alpha   90.00
_cell.angle_beta   90.00
_cell.angle_gamma   90.00
#
_symmetry.space_group_name_H-M   'P 1'
#
loop_
_entity.id
_entity.type
_entity.pdbx_description
1 polymer ?
#
loop_
_entity_poly.entity_id
_entity_poly.type
_entity_poly.pdbx_seq_one_letter_code
_entity_poly.pdbx_strand_id
1 'polypeptide(L)' 'MGEGRFNVALYGTFIATVKLERSFDGGQNWVVCSKPDLSDASFTAPTSFIVDEPSAGVLYRLNCSAYTSGTASYRISQ' A
#
# COMPACT_ATOMS: atom_id res chain seq x y z
N MET A 1 -6.20 8.84 13.12
CA MET A 1 -6.61 9.26 11.77
C MET A 1 -5.54 10.22 11.28
N GLY A 2 -4.52 9.69 10.60
CA GLY A 2 -3.22 10.36 10.47
C GLY A 2 -3.16 11.28 9.25
N GLU A 3 -3.13 12.58 9.49
CA GLU A 3 -2.41 13.51 8.61
C GLU A 3 -0.90 13.26 8.82
N GLY A 4 -0.11 13.21 7.75
CA GLY A 4 1.34 13.18 7.85
C GLY A 4 2.06 12.12 7.01
N ARG A 5 3.35 11.98 7.28
CA ARG A 5 4.25 11.07 6.59
C ARG A 5 4.41 9.76 7.36
N PHE A 6 4.22 8.65 6.66
CA PHE A 6 4.39 7.32 7.24
C PHE A 6 5.15 6.40 6.29
N ASN A 7 5.79 5.37 6.86
CA ASN A 7 6.52 4.38 6.08
C ASN A 7 5.63 3.20 5.71
N VAL A 8 5.78 2.73 4.47
CA VAL A 8 5.24 1.46 3.99
C VAL A 8 6.40 0.59 3.55
N ALA A 9 6.42 -0.65 4.03
CA ALA A 9 7.40 -1.66 3.63
C ALA A 9 6.68 -2.96 3.25
N LEU A 10 7.05 -3.53 2.10
CA LEU A 10 6.69 -4.85 1.62
C LEU A 10 7.97 -5.67 1.49
N TYR A 11 8.02 -6.83 2.12
CA TYR A 11 9.23 -7.64 2.23
C TYR A 11 8.93 -9.14 2.24
N GLY A 12 9.99 -9.94 2.18
CA GLY A 12 9.92 -11.41 2.05
C GLY A 12 10.28 -11.87 0.64
N THR A 13 10.05 -13.15 0.37
CA THR A 13 10.28 -13.78 -0.93
C THR A 13 8.96 -14.33 -1.42
N PHE A 14 8.42 -13.74 -2.48
CA PHE A 14 7.08 -14.05 -2.98
C PHE A 14 6.97 -13.88 -4.49
N ILE A 15 5.99 -14.59 -5.07
CA ILE A 15 5.46 -14.38 -6.41
C ILE A 15 4.00 -13.98 -6.21
N ALA A 16 3.76 -12.68 -6.19
CA ALA A 16 2.46 -12.08 -5.93
C ALA A 16 2.42 -10.65 -6.50
N THR A 17 1.23 -10.12 -6.68
CA THR A 17 1.00 -8.71 -6.99
C THR A 17 0.32 -8.06 -5.79
N VAL A 18 1.01 -7.15 -5.13
CA VAL A 18 0.52 -6.42 -3.95
C VAL A 18 0.33 -4.96 -4.32
N LYS A 19 -0.84 -4.41 -4.01
CA LYS A 19 -1.21 -3.03 -4.30
C LYS A 19 -1.36 -2.23 -3.01
N LEU A 20 -0.86 -0.99 -3.03
CA LEU A 20 -1.23 0.00 -2.00
C LEU A 20 -2.56 0.62 -2.36
N GLU A 21 -3.51 0.54 -1.44
CA GLU A 21 -4.85 1.10 -1.59
C GLU A 21 -5.14 2.07 -0.45
N ARG A 22 -5.96 3.08 -0.75
CA ARG A 22 -6.48 4.02 0.25
C ARG A 22 -8.00 4.10 0.21
N SER A 23 -8.59 4.45 1.33
CA SER A 23 -10.02 4.65 1.48
C SER A 23 -10.31 6.01 2.13
N PHE A 24 -11.35 6.67 1.63
CA PHE A 24 -11.82 7.98 2.08
C PHE A 24 -13.13 7.91 2.85
N ASP A 25 -13.74 6.73 2.95
CA ASP A 25 -15.10 6.52 3.45
C ASP A 25 -15.14 5.48 4.58
N GLY A 26 -14.10 5.45 5.40
CA GLY A 26 -14.01 4.56 6.55
C GLY A 26 -13.78 3.10 6.17
N GLY A 27 -13.23 2.82 4.99
CA GLY A 27 -12.87 1.48 4.54
C GLY A 27 -13.97 0.77 3.73
N GLN A 28 -15.00 1.49 3.28
CA GLN A 28 -16.07 0.90 2.45
C GLN A 28 -15.61 0.74 1.00
N ASN A 29 -14.99 1.77 0.44
CA ASN A 29 -14.39 1.75 -0.89
C ASN A 29 -12.89 1.99 -0.81
N TRP A 30 -12.15 1.25 -1.64
CA TRP A 30 -10.70 1.29 -1.71
C TRP A 30 -10.24 1.58 -3.13
N VAL A 31 -9.40 2.60 -3.28
CA VAL A 31 -8.82 2.99 -4.57
C VAL A 31 -7.32 2.70 -4.56
N VAL A 32 -6.80 2.19 -5.67
CA VAL A 32 -5.37 1.96 -5.85
C VAL A 32 -4.66 3.31 -5.85
N CYS A 33 -3.60 3.43 -5.06
CA CYS A 33 -2.78 4.63 -5.04
C CYS A 33 -1.95 4.72 -6.32
N SER A 34 -1.60 5.93 -6.75
CA SER A 34 -0.66 6.14 -7.85
C SER A 34 0.76 6.35 -7.32
N LYS A 35 1.75 5.87 -8.06
CA LYS A 35 3.16 6.20 -7.88
C LYS A 35 3.45 7.60 -8.43
N PRO A 36 4.64 8.18 -8.15
CA PRO A 36 5.04 9.47 -8.71
C PRO A 36 5.07 9.52 -10.24
N ASP A 37 5.22 8.36 -10.91
CA ASP A 37 5.18 8.22 -12.37
C ASP A 37 3.76 8.04 -12.93
N LEU A 38 2.73 8.23 -12.09
CA LEU A 38 1.30 8.08 -12.40
C LEU A 38 0.84 6.64 -12.67
N SER A 39 1.72 5.64 -12.55
CA SER A 39 1.31 4.24 -12.62
C SER A 39 0.68 3.76 -11.31
N ASP A 40 -0.06 2.65 -11.35
CA ASP A 40 -0.59 2.02 -10.14
C ASP A 40 0.55 1.67 -9.15
N ALA A 41 0.31 1.92 -7.86
CA ALA A 41 1.12 1.45 -6.74
C ALA A 41 0.98 -0.07 -6.55
N SER A 42 1.38 -0.81 -7.59
CA SER A 42 1.40 -2.25 -7.71
C SER A 42 2.84 -2.75 -7.70
N PHE A 43 3.10 -3.76 -6.89
CA PHE A 43 4.43 -4.26 -6.58
C PHE A 43 4.47 -5.78 -6.70
N THR A 44 5.44 -6.28 -7.44
CA THR A 44 5.72 -7.71 -7.63
C THR A 44 7.02 -8.15 -6.98
N ALA A 45 7.67 -7.23 -6.27
CA ALA A 45 8.92 -7.44 -5.55
C ALA A 45 8.90 -6.64 -4.23
N PRO A 46 9.76 -6.98 -3.25
CA PRO A 46 9.95 -6.18 -2.05
C PRO A 46 10.23 -4.70 -2.37
N THR A 47 9.66 -3.80 -1.56
CA THR A 47 9.81 -2.35 -1.73
C THR A 47 9.58 -1.64 -0.40
N SER A 48 10.12 -0.43 -0.27
CA SER A 48 9.84 0.44 0.88
C SER A 48 9.85 1.90 0.45
N PHE A 49 8.89 2.66 0.92
CA PHE A 49 8.76 4.08 0.57
C PHE A 49 8.01 4.84 1.66
N ILE A 50 8.04 6.16 1.55
CA ILE A 50 7.28 7.07 2.42
C ILE A 50 6.04 7.50 1.65
N VAL A 51 4.90 7.45 2.33
CA VAL A 51 3.64 8.03 1.85
C VAL A 51 3.45 9.36 2.56
N ASP A 52 3.08 10.38 1.81
CA ASP A 52 2.68 11.69 2.29
C ASP A 52 1.16 11.80 2.09
N GLU A 53 0.39 11.79 3.18
CA GLU A 53 -1.06 11.98 3.10
C GLU A 53 -1.45 13.29 3.82
N PRO A 54 -1.88 14.30 3.06
CA PRO A 54 -2.27 15.59 3.63
C PRO A 54 -3.65 15.58 4.29
N SER A 55 -4.49 14.57 4.03
CA SER A 55 -5.90 14.57 4.47
C SER A 55 -6.10 13.71 5.72
N ALA A 56 -6.78 14.27 6.73
CA ALA A 56 -7.19 13.49 7.89
C ALA A 56 -8.21 12.40 7.49
N GLY A 57 -8.19 11.28 8.22
CA GLY A 57 -9.22 10.24 8.12
C GLY A 57 -9.03 9.25 6.96
N VAL A 58 -8.00 9.41 6.13
CA VAL A 58 -7.68 8.44 5.07
C VAL A 58 -7.10 7.17 5.67
N LEU A 59 -7.63 6.03 5.26
CA LEU A 59 -7.14 4.71 5.65
C LEU A 59 -6.27 4.12 4.53
N TYR A 60 -5.25 3.36 4.91
CA TYR A 60 -4.36 2.68 3.97
C TYR A 60 -4.30 1.18 4.25
N ARG A 61 -4.16 0.39 3.19
CA ARG A 61 -3.89 -1.05 3.29
C ARG A 61 -3.01 -1.53 2.14
N LEU A 62 -2.33 -2.66 2.35
CA LEU A 62 -1.82 -3.46 1.25
C LEU A 62 -2.80 -4.57 0.92
N ASN A 63 -3.16 -4.67 -0.36
CA ASN A 63 -4.05 -5.69 -0.89
C ASN A 63 -3.27 -6.61 -1.85
N CYS A 64 -3.27 -7.92 -1.57
CA CYS A 64 -2.66 -8.90 -2.45
C CYS A 64 -3.67 -9.32 -3.52
N SER A 65 -3.59 -8.73 -4.72
CA SER A 65 -4.57 -8.94 -5.79
C SER A 65 -4.33 -10.21 -6.60
N ALA A 66 -3.09 -10.72 -6.62
CA ALA A 66 -2.74 -11.99 -7.25
C ALA A 66 -1.66 -12.67 -6.42
N TYR A 67 -1.76 -13.99 -6.23
CA TYR A 67 -0.81 -14.75 -5.44
C TYR A 67 -0.50 -16.07 -6.14
N THR A 68 0.79 -16.40 -6.24
CA THR A 68 1.27 -17.67 -6.79
C THR A 68 2.02 -18.46 -5.73
N SER A 69 3.00 -17.87 -5.05
CA SER A 69 3.79 -18.58 -4.03
C SER A 69 4.58 -17.66 -3.10
N GLY A 70 5.16 -18.26 -2.05
CA GLY A 70 6.10 -17.61 -1.12
C GLY A 70 5.41 -16.92 0.06
N THR A 71 6.05 -15.88 0.60
CA THR A 71 5.52 -15.12 1.73
C THR A 71 5.77 -13.64 1.51
N ALA A 72 4.68 -12.90 1.33
CA ALA A 72 4.66 -11.45 1.32
C ALA A 72 4.29 -10.96 2.72
N SER A 73 5.18 -10.22 3.35
CA SER A 73 4.96 -9.58 4.65
C SER A 73 5.03 -8.07 4.49
N TYR A 74 4.28 -7.32 5.29
CA TYR A 74 4.27 -5.88 5.18
C TYR A 74 4.14 -5.18 6.52
N ARG A 75 4.55 -3.91 6.52
CA ARG A 75 4.40 -3.00 7.66
C ARG A 75 3.98 -1.63 7.15
N ILE A 76 2.96 -1.06 7.78
CA ILE A 76 2.58 0.35 7.67
C ILE A 76 2.81 0.97 9.05
N SER A 77 3.63 2.02 9.10
CA SER A 77 4.02 2.67 10.37
C SER A 77 3.58 4.13 10.36
N GLN A 78 2.30 4.35 10.69
CA GLN A 78 1.67 5.66 10.89
C GLN A 78 1.94 6.20 12.30
#